data_AF-A0A9W9B4D1-F1
#
_entry.id   AF-A0A9W9B4D1-F1
#
_cell.length_a   1.000
_cell.length_b   1.000
_cell.length_c   1.000
_cell.angle_alpha   90.00
_cell.angle_beta   90.00
_cell.angle_gamma   90.00
#
_symmetry.space_group_name_H-M   'P 1'
#
loop_
_entity.id
_entity.type
_entity.pdbx_description
1 polymer ?
#
loop_
_entity_poly.entity_id
_entity_poly.type
_entity_poly.pdbx_seq_one_letter_code
_entity_poly.pdbx_strand_id
1 'polypeptide(L)'
;MAWFRTLALFLFTVTPYVTALPLKTTRQGSVLDVDGLADEDWYIVTLHKNISPSAFAIHLAKINDTYHHNSLNDEQNRPSGVGKTFAIGDYRGYSGVFDKDTIALLWKDADVAEIERDEFCTIQGKLVTQRHAPWGLAALSSKKPGGKSYRYDKSAGNGTFAYVVDSGVFTKHDEFGGRASVRYSVDPSDLSDVEGHGTHVAGIIAGKTFGVAKQAEIIGVKVLPDGVGIISDVLDGFQWAVQDIVLKGRQNRSVINLSIASPFSIAFNRAVDAAFEMGILSVVAAGNAGMEARKMSPVSAAEALAVGAINSEWTQTIFSNFGPEVNIQAPGYHIESAYIGTENATNTMSGTSMSAPHVAGLALYLAALENTKNAKELRDRILELGVQGKAKELTSDTPNLVAHNGAR
;
A
#
# COMPACT_ATOMS: atom_id res chain seq x y z
N MET A 1 61.85 -49.65 -1.95
CA MET A 1 61.55 -50.92 -1.24
C MET A 1 60.05 -50.87 -0.94
N ALA A 2 59.20 -51.45 -1.79
CA ALA A 2 58.71 -52.84 -1.71
C ALA A 2 57.79 -53.08 -0.49
N TRP A 3 56.56 -53.59 -0.55
CA TRP A 3 55.82 -54.39 -1.55
C TRP A 3 54.31 -54.43 -1.17
N PHE A 4 53.46 -54.79 -2.15
CA PHE A 4 52.05 -55.18 -2.03
C PHE A 4 51.88 -56.62 -1.48
N ARG A 5 50.73 -56.94 -0.84
CA ARG A 5 49.75 -58.02 -1.23
C ARG A 5 48.69 -58.38 -0.16
N THR A 6 47.41 -58.20 -0.56
CA THR A 6 46.24 -59.12 -0.53
C THR A 6 46.03 -60.18 0.58
N LEU A 7 44.84 -60.21 1.21
CA LEU A 7 43.88 -61.35 1.20
C LEU A 7 42.51 -61.00 1.83
N ALA A 8 41.53 -61.91 1.68
CA ALA A 8 40.09 -61.70 1.60
C ALA A 8 39.25 -62.22 2.79
N LEU A 9 37.98 -61.74 2.86
CA LEU A 9 36.72 -62.30 3.42
C LEU A 9 36.71 -63.14 4.71
N PHE A 10 35.80 -62.81 5.66
CA PHE A 10 34.53 -63.54 5.89
C PHE A 10 33.62 -62.85 6.93
N LEU A 11 32.30 -63.01 6.74
CA LEU A 11 31.17 -62.51 7.54
C LEU A 11 31.16 -63.02 9.00
N PHE A 12 30.60 -62.24 9.93
CA PHE A 12 29.54 -62.73 10.85
C PHE A 12 28.65 -61.58 11.35
N THR A 13 27.35 -61.86 11.33
CA THR A 13 26.19 -61.01 11.65
C THR A 13 25.99 -60.84 13.17
N VAL A 14 25.61 -59.65 13.61
CA VAL A 14 24.85 -59.46 14.86
C VAL A 14 23.74 -58.43 14.62
N THR A 15 22.50 -58.89 14.53
CA THR A 15 21.30 -58.08 14.72
C THR A 15 21.03 -57.91 16.21
N PRO A 16 20.55 -56.74 16.63
CA PRO A 16 19.54 -56.67 17.67
C PRO A 16 18.25 -56.07 17.11
N TYR A 17 17.17 -56.78 17.37
CA TYR A 17 15.79 -56.33 17.27
C TYR A 17 15.62 -54.97 17.96
N VAL A 18 15.15 -53.96 17.22
CA VAL A 18 14.43 -52.83 17.81
C VAL A 18 13.01 -52.92 17.31
N THR A 19 12.11 -53.25 18.23
CA THR A 19 10.66 -53.21 18.02
C THR A 19 10.27 -51.78 17.62
N ALA A 20 9.83 -51.60 16.37
CA ALA A 20 9.19 -50.38 15.95
C ALA A 20 7.83 -50.27 16.66
N LEU A 21 7.77 -49.48 17.73
CA LEU A 21 6.51 -48.93 18.20
C LEU A 21 5.95 -48.02 17.10
N PRO A 22 4.64 -48.04 16.81
CA PRO A 22 4.06 -47.09 15.88
C PRO A 22 4.25 -45.68 16.44
N LEU A 23 5.12 -44.90 15.81
CA LEU A 23 5.20 -43.46 16.02
C LEU A 23 3.84 -42.90 15.63
N LYS A 24 3.14 -42.38 16.64
CA LYS A 24 1.94 -41.57 16.46
C LYS A 24 2.40 -40.29 15.76
N THR A 25 2.31 -40.26 14.44
CA THR A 25 2.64 -39.08 13.63
C THR A 25 1.74 -37.94 14.09
N THR A 26 2.31 -37.03 14.88
CA THR A 26 1.64 -35.82 15.33
C THR A 26 1.58 -34.90 14.12
N ARG A 27 0.38 -34.41 13.74
CA ARG A 27 0.17 -33.49 12.60
C ARG A 27 1.21 -32.37 12.69
N GLN A 28 2.18 -32.37 11.79
CA GLN A 28 3.16 -31.29 11.64
C GLN A 28 2.63 -30.34 10.56
N GLY A 29 1.51 -29.70 10.86
CA GLY A 29 0.99 -28.54 10.13
C GLY A 29 0.96 -27.39 11.12
N SER A 30 1.47 -26.23 10.71
CA SER A 30 1.40 -24.99 11.49
C SER A 30 0.00 -24.82 12.07
N VAL A 31 -0.09 -24.67 13.40
CA VAL A 31 -1.31 -24.23 14.07
C VAL A 31 -1.70 -22.90 13.43
N LEU A 32 -2.68 -22.90 12.54
CA LEU A 32 -3.32 -21.67 12.10
C LEU A 32 -4.06 -21.13 13.32
N ASP A 33 -3.62 -19.97 13.78
CA ASP A 33 -4.29 -19.22 14.83
C ASP A 33 -5.70 -18.86 14.32
N VAL A 34 -6.72 -19.52 14.89
CA VAL A 34 -8.12 -19.39 14.46
C VAL A 34 -8.61 -17.95 14.65
N ASP A 35 -8.00 -17.21 15.58
CA ASP A 35 -8.26 -15.79 15.84
C ASP A 35 -7.68 -14.87 14.75
N GLY A 36 -6.78 -15.37 13.89
CA GLY A 36 -6.20 -14.65 12.75
C GLY A 36 -6.97 -14.76 11.43
N LEU A 37 -8.04 -15.56 11.38
CA LEU A 37 -8.82 -15.84 10.16
C LEU A 37 -9.75 -14.66 9.80
N ALA A 38 -9.69 -14.20 8.55
CA ALA A 38 -10.59 -13.19 8.02
C ALA A 38 -11.75 -13.85 7.23
N ASP A 39 -12.98 -13.36 7.41
CA ASP A 39 -14.23 -13.94 6.88
C ASP A 39 -14.39 -13.85 5.34
N GLU A 40 -13.35 -13.43 4.61
CA GLU A 40 -13.36 -13.26 3.15
C GLU A 40 -12.08 -13.77 2.45
N ASP A 41 -11.21 -14.48 3.16
CA ASP A 41 -10.01 -15.06 2.55
C ASP A 41 -10.38 -16.33 1.75
N TRP A 42 -9.68 -16.56 0.64
CA TRP A 42 -9.73 -17.83 -0.08
C TRP A 42 -8.86 -18.86 0.62
N TYR A 43 -9.30 -20.10 0.64
CA TYR A 43 -8.56 -21.24 1.20
C TYR A 43 -8.41 -22.33 0.15
N ILE A 44 -7.32 -23.09 0.25
CA ILE A 44 -7.12 -24.36 -0.44
C ILE A 44 -7.25 -25.46 0.61
N VAL A 45 -8.16 -26.39 0.37
CA VAL A 45 -8.38 -27.59 1.18
C VAL A 45 -7.86 -28.78 0.40
N THR A 46 -6.86 -29.46 0.97
CA THR A 46 -6.29 -30.69 0.41
C THR A 46 -6.80 -31.88 1.20
N LEU A 47 -7.32 -32.88 0.49
CA LEU A 47 -7.75 -34.14 1.10
C LEU A 47 -6.60 -35.15 1.15
N HIS A 48 -6.74 -36.15 2.02
CA HIS A 48 -5.81 -37.27 2.05
C HIS A 48 -5.74 -38.00 0.70
N LYS A 49 -4.60 -38.65 0.44
CA LYS A 49 -4.39 -39.44 -0.78
C LYS A 49 -5.40 -40.59 -0.87
N ASN A 50 -5.69 -41.01 -2.10
CA ASN A 50 -6.58 -42.14 -2.43
C ASN A 50 -8.07 -41.94 -2.11
N ILE A 51 -8.53 -40.71 -1.88
CA ILE A 51 -9.97 -40.42 -1.84
C ILE A 51 -10.58 -40.74 -3.22
N SER A 52 -11.55 -41.65 -3.23
CA SER A 52 -12.23 -42.05 -4.47
C SER A 52 -13.04 -40.88 -5.04
N PRO A 53 -13.32 -40.85 -6.35
CA PRO A 53 -14.16 -39.79 -6.93
C PRO A 53 -15.54 -39.66 -6.27
N SER A 54 -16.14 -40.78 -5.84
CA SER A 54 -17.42 -40.79 -5.14
C SER A 54 -17.31 -40.23 -3.72
N ALA A 55 -16.28 -40.61 -2.96
CA ALA A 55 -16.03 -40.04 -1.64
C ALA A 55 -15.73 -38.53 -1.72
N PHE A 56 -14.99 -38.09 -2.74
CA PHE A 56 -14.74 -36.68 -2.98
C PHE A 56 -16.04 -35.90 -3.27
N ALA A 57 -16.93 -36.44 -4.09
CA ALA A 57 -18.23 -35.82 -4.37
C ALA A 57 -19.11 -35.72 -3.11
N ILE A 58 -19.10 -36.76 -2.26
CA ILE A 58 -19.82 -36.77 -0.98
C ILE A 58 -19.26 -35.70 -0.04
N HIS A 59 -17.92 -35.59 0.05
CA HIS A 59 -17.26 -34.55 0.85
C HIS A 59 -17.67 -33.15 0.40
N LEU A 60 -17.59 -32.86 -0.91
CA LEU A 60 -17.97 -31.55 -1.43
C LEU A 60 -19.44 -31.23 -1.17
N ALA A 61 -20.34 -32.19 -1.35
CA ALA A 61 -21.77 -32.01 -1.05
C ALA A 61 -21.99 -31.65 0.43
N LYS A 62 -21.34 -32.38 1.35
CA LYS A 62 -21.41 -32.11 2.80
C LYS A 62 -20.95 -30.70 3.14
N ILE A 63 -19.83 -30.25 2.58
CA ILE A 63 -19.29 -28.91 2.86
C ILE A 63 -20.19 -27.83 2.26
N ASN A 64 -20.71 -28.04 1.06
CA ASN A 64 -21.61 -27.08 0.44
C ASN A 64 -22.94 -26.98 1.20
N ASP A 65 -23.50 -28.10 1.66
CA ASP A 65 -24.71 -28.12 2.50
C ASP A 65 -24.48 -27.43 3.84
N THR A 66 -23.33 -27.67 4.48
CA THR A 66 -22.94 -27.04 5.75
C THR A 66 -22.83 -25.52 5.58
N TYR A 67 -22.13 -25.08 4.51
CA TYR A 67 -21.99 -23.67 4.18
C TYR A 67 -23.36 -23.03 3.91
N HIS A 68 -24.22 -23.67 3.10
CA HIS A 68 -25.55 -23.15 2.82
C HIS A 68 -26.45 -23.09 4.06
N HIS A 69 -26.35 -24.08 4.96
CA HIS A 69 -27.10 -24.07 6.22
C HIS A 69 -26.66 -22.92 7.14
N ASN A 70 -25.36 -22.65 7.22
CA ASN A 70 -24.81 -21.55 8.02
C ASN A 70 -25.07 -20.18 7.38
N SER A 71 -25.01 -20.10 6.05
CA SER A 71 -25.22 -18.86 5.28
C SER A 71 -26.68 -18.40 5.24
N LEU A 72 -27.66 -19.29 5.46
CA LEU A 72 -29.08 -18.92 5.53
C LEU A 72 -29.44 -18.08 6.78
N ASN A 73 -28.54 -17.99 7.76
CA ASN A 73 -28.72 -17.18 8.97
C ASN A 73 -28.11 -15.76 8.86
N ASP A 74 -27.57 -15.37 7.71
CA ASP A 74 -26.90 -14.08 7.52
C ASP A 74 -27.48 -13.33 6.31
N GLU A 75 -28.13 -12.18 6.55
CA GLU A 75 -28.83 -11.35 5.54
C GLU A 75 -27.89 -10.65 4.54
N GLN A 76 -26.58 -10.91 4.59
CA GLN A 76 -25.59 -10.26 3.74
C GLN A 76 -25.10 -11.20 2.63
N ASN A 77 -25.33 -10.76 1.39
CA ASN A 77 -24.93 -11.39 0.13
C ASN A 77 -23.40 -11.60 0.03
N ARG A 78 -22.86 -12.71 0.60
CA ARG A 78 -21.43 -13.07 0.59
C ARG A 78 -21.06 -13.96 -0.62
N PRO A 79 -19.93 -13.74 -1.31
CA PRO A 79 -19.33 -14.73 -2.20
C PRO A 79 -18.40 -15.66 -1.38
N SER A 80 -18.26 -16.98 -1.55
CA SER A 80 -19.01 -18.04 -2.25
C SER A 80 -18.31 -19.36 -1.82
N GLY A 81 -19.07 -20.37 -1.37
CA GLY A 81 -18.62 -21.64 -0.75
C GLY A 81 -17.53 -22.43 -1.50
N VAL A 82 -17.81 -23.68 -1.92
CA VAL A 82 -16.82 -24.41 -2.73
C VAL A 82 -16.69 -23.71 -4.09
N GLY A 83 -15.48 -23.27 -4.42
CA GLY A 83 -15.13 -22.61 -5.67
C GLY A 83 -14.60 -23.62 -6.71
N LYS A 84 -13.28 -23.79 -6.78
CA LYS A 84 -12.63 -24.66 -7.78
C LYS A 84 -12.34 -26.03 -7.17
N THR A 85 -12.44 -27.09 -7.95
CA THR A 85 -12.03 -28.45 -7.54
C THR A 85 -10.81 -28.91 -8.33
N PHE A 86 -9.92 -29.64 -7.67
CA PHE A 86 -8.66 -30.12 -8.22
C PHE A 86 -8.62 -31.66 -8.13
N ALA A 87 -8.43 -32.32 -9.27
CA ALA A 87 -8.25 -33.76 -9.36
C ALA A 87 -7.04 -34.06 -10.25
N ILE A 88 -5.89 -34.35 -9.63
CA ILE A 88 -4.61 -34.55 -10.32
C ILE A 88 -3.98 -35.85 -9.82
N GLY A 89 -4.12 -36.95 -10.58
CA GLY A 89 -3.68 -38.26 -10.10
C GLY A 89 -4.41 -38.67 -8.81
N ASP A 90 -3.65 -38.90 -7.73
CA ASP A 90 -4.15 -39.19 -6.38
C ASP A 90 -4.48 -37.93 -5.55
N TYR A 91 -4.10 -36.74 -6.03
CA TYR A 91 -4.41 -35.48 -5.38
C TYR A 91 -5.88 -35.11 -5.56
N ARG A 92 -6.55 -34.82 -4.45
CA ARG A 92 -7.90 -34.25 -4.38
C ARG A 92 -7.83 -33.01 -3.51
N GLY A 93 -8.35 -31.91 -4.03
CA GLY A 93 -8.45 -30.67 -3.27
C GLY A 93 -9.49 -29.75 -3.89
N TYR A 94 -9.77 -28.65 -3.20
CA TYR A 94 -10.61 -27.61 -3.74
C TYR A 94 -10.25 -26.26 -3.11
N SER A 95 -10.64 -25.18 -3.76
CA SER A 95 -10.55 -23.84 -3.19
C SER A 95 -11.94 -23.27 -2.93
N GLY A 96 -12.05 -22.35 -1.99
CA GLY A 96 -13.32 -21.68 -1.67
C GLY A 96 -13.17 -20.59 -0.61
N VAL A 97 -14.25 -19.85 -0.38
CA VAL A 97 -14.38 -18.90 0.72
C VAL A 97 -15.33 -19.51 1.74
N PHE A 98 -14.88 -19.63 2.98
CA PHE A 98 -15.60 -20.32 4.04
C PHE A 98 -15.64 -19.43 5.28
N ASP A 99 -16.76 -19.45 6.00
CA ASP A 99 -16.85 -18.84 7.34
C ASP A 99 -16.01 -19.62 8.37
N LYS A 100 -15.77 -18.99 9.53
CA LYS A 100 -14.95 -19.58 10.61
C LYS A 100 -15.49 -20.93 11.09
N ASP A 101 -16.80 -21.12 11.13
CA ASP A 101 -17.42 -22.35 11.59
C ASP A 101 -17.20 -23.49 10.59
N THR A 102 -17.28 -23.18 9.30
CA THR A 102 -17.00 -24.11 8.20
C THR A 102 -15.52 -24.48 8.18
N ILE A 103 -14.60 -23.53 8.39
CA ILE A 103 -13.17 -23.82 8.55
C ILE A 103 -12.92 -24.71 9.77
N ALA A 104 -13.55 -24.45 10.91
CA ALA A 104 -13.42 -25.27 12.12
C ALA A 104 -13.94 -26.71 11.91
N LEU A 105 -14.99 -26.88 11.10
CA LEU A 105 -15.50 -28.19 10.68
C LEU A 105 -14.52 -28.91 9.75
N LEU A 106 -13.98 -28.22 8.74
CA LEU A 106 -12.98 -28.75 7.81
C LEU A 106 -11.73 -29.25 8.56
N TRP A 107 -11.31 -28.54 9.59
CA TRP A 107 -10.17 -28.94 10.43
C TRP A 107 -10.36 -30.28 11.15
N LYS A 108 -11.62 -30.62 11.47
CA LYS A 108 -12.01 -31.85 12.17
C LYS A 108 -12.39 -32.98 11.21
N ASP A 109 -12.53 -32.70 9.92
CA ASP A 109 -12.92 -33.69 8.93
C ASP A 109 -11.78 -34.70 8.71
N ALA A 110 -12.12 -36.00 8.75
CA ALA A 110 -11.15 -37.08 8.63
C ALA A 110 -10.58 -37.21 7.21
N ASP A 111 -11.29 -36.70 6.20
CA ASP A 111 -10.84 -36.73 4.81
C ASP A 111 -9.90 -35.57 4.47
N VAL A 112 -9.86 -34.52 5.30
CA VAL A 112 -9.04 -33.32 5.10
C VAL A 112 -7.63 -33.53 5.67
N ALA A 113 -6.64 -33.43 4.79
CA ALA A 113 -5.23 -33.51 5.15
C ALA A 113 -4.70 -32.15 5.62
N GLU A 114 -4.94 -31.10 4.84
CA GLU A 114 -4.38 -29.76 5.06
C GLU A 114 -5.38 -28.68 4.63
N ILE A 115 -5.32 -27.54 5.32
CA ILE A 115 -6.04 -26.31 4.97
C ILE A 115 -5.00 -25.20 4.98
N GLU A 116 -4.83 -24.53 3.85
CA GLU A 116 -3.98 -23.36 3.74
C GLU A 116 -4.78 -22.20 3.18
N ARG A 117 -4.36 -20.97 3.49
CA ARG A 117 -4.91 -19.81 2.82
C ARG A 117 -4.40 -19.82 1.38
N ASP A 118 -5.28 -19.58 0.41
CA ASP A 118 -4.90 -19.42 -0.99
C ASP A 118 -3.96 -18.22 -1.12
N GLU A 119 -2.90 -18.40 -1.89
CA GLU A 119 -1.83 -17.41 -2.06
C GLU A 119 -1.63 -17.14 -3.55
N PHE A 120 -1.22 -15.92 -3.88
CA PHE A 120 -1.00 -15.53 -5.26
C PHE A 120 0.25 -16.21 -5.84
N CYS A 121 0.09 -16.95 -6.93
CA CYS A 121 1.21 -17.38 -7.76
C CYS A 121 1.63 -16.25 -8.70
N THR A 122 2.88 -15.77 -8.58
CA THR A 122 3.46 -14.78 -9.50
C THR A 122 4.54 -15.42 -10.36
N ILE A 123 4.64 -15.04 -11.64
CA ILE A 123 5.89 -15.22 -12.39
C ILE A 123 6.94 -14.38 -11.63
N GLN A 124 7.99 -15.02 -11.12
CA GLN A 124 8.97 -14.42 -10.21
C GLN A 124 9.40 -13.00 -10.64
N GLY A 125 9.33 -12.03 -9.72
CA GLY A 125 10.25 -10.89 -9.72
C GLY A 125 9.70 -9.46 -9.64
N LYS A 126 8.43 -9.19 -9.94
CA LYS A 126 7.94 -7.79 -10.00
C LYS A 126 7.32 -7.27 -8.72
N LEU A 127 6.29 -7.93 -8.19
CA LEU A 127 5.57 -7.46 -7.01
C LEU A 127 6.17 -8.01 -5.70
N VAL A 128 6.38 -7.13 -4.73
CA VAL A 128 6.74 -7.40 -3.34
C VAL A 128 5.51 -7.13 -2.47
N THR A 129 5.37 -7.93 -1.42
CA THR A 129 4.36 -7.69 -0.38
C THR A 129 5.07 -7.30 0.91
N GLN A 130 4.87 -6.06 1.36
CA GLN A 130 5.18 -5.65 2.72
C GLN A 130 4.03 -6.11 3.62
N ARG A 131 4.22 -7.23 4.31
CA ARG A 131 3.29 -7.69 5.35
C ARG A 131 3.39 -6.76 6.55
N HIS A 132 2.29 -6.59 7.28
CA HIS A 132 2.20 -5.65 8.41
C HIS A 132 2.59 -4.23 8.01
N ALA A 133 2.17 -3.81 6.80
CA ALA A 133 2.42 -2.46 6.33
C ALA A 133 1.68 -1.45 7.22
N PRO A 134 2.23 -0.24 7.42
CA PRO A 134 1.49 0.88 7.98
C PRO A 134 0.13 1.01 7.28
N TRP A 135 -0.91 1.28 8.04
CA TRP A 135 -2.29 1.18 7.53
C TRP A 135 -2.52 2.10 6.32
N GLY A 136 -1.84 3.25 6.26
CA GLY A 136 -1.90 4.16 5.11
C GLY A 136 -1.47 3.48 3.81
N LEU A 137 -0.34 2.77 3.82
CA LEU A 137 0.08 1.95 2.68
C LEU A 137 -0.89 0.80 2.41
N ALA A 138 -1.33 0.10 3.45
CA ALA A 138 -2.21 -1.05 3.30
C ALA A 138 -3.56 -0.66 2.68
N ALA A 139 -4.09 0.52 3.01
CA ALA A 139 -5.32 1.07 2.43
C ALA A 139 -5.18 1.28 0.91
N LEU A 140 -4.04 1.80 0.43
CA LEU A 140 -3.79 1.99 -1.00
C LEU A 140 -3.72 0.67 -1.79
N SER A 141 -3.46 -0.45 -1.13
CA SER A 141 -3.40 -1.77 -1.76
C SER A 141 -4.68 -2.59 -1.53
N SER A 142 -5.74 -1.98 -1.00
CA SER A 142 -6.99 -2.64 -0.58
C SER A 142 -8.21 -2.03 -1.26
N LYS A 143 -9.27 -2.82 -1.44
CA LYS A 143 -10.58 -2.37 -1.97
C LYS A 143 -11.62 -2.09 -0.88
N LYS A 144 -11.25 -2.28 0.38
CA LYS A 144 -12.05 -2.04 1.58
C LYS A 144 -11.14 -1.73 2.77
N PRO A 145 -11.67 -1.15 3.86
CA PRO A 145 -10.96 -0.97 5.12
C PRO A 145 -10.35 -2.27 5.68
N GLY A 146 -9.35 -2.13 6.56
CA GLY A 146 -8.77 -3.25 7.33
C GLY A 146 -7.67 -4.04 6.62
N GLY A 147 -7.18 -3.56 5.47
CA GLY A 147 -5.99 -4.12 4.83
C GLY A 147 -4.76 -4.12 5.75
N LYS A 148 -3.91 -5.14 5.61
CA LYS A 148 -2.69 -5.32 6.45
C LYS A 148 -1.39 -5.39 5.65
N SER A 149 -1.47 -5.31 4.33
CA SER A 149 -0.34 -5.53 3.43
C SER A 149 -0.32 -4.48 2.34
N TYR A 150 0.89 -4.08 1.95
CA TYR A 150 1.11 -3.21 0.79
C TYR A 150 1.82 -4.01 -0.30
N ARG A 151 1.15 -4.20 -1.44
CA ARG A 151 1.70 -4.89 -2.62
C ARG A 151 2.20 -3.86 -3.61
N TYR A 152 3.45 -3.95 -4.03
CA TYR A 152 4.06 -2.93 -4.90
C TYR A 152 5.17 -3.53 -5.77
N ASP A 153 5.45 -2.92 -6.93
CA ASP A 153 6.56 -3.35 -7.77
C ASP A 153 7.91 -2.94 -7.15
N LYS A 154 8.95 -3.78 -7.22
CA LYS A 154 10.29 -3.45 -6.68
C LYS A 154 10.88 -2.16 -7.27
N SER A 155 10.52 -1.83 -8.50
CA SER A 155 10.95 -0.62 -9.20
C SER A 155 10.11 0.62 -8.88
N ALA A 156 9.16 0.54 -7.92
CA ALA A 156 8.29 1.61 -7.46
C ALA A 156 9.02 2.94 -7.23
N GLY A 157 8.88 3.89 -8.16
CA GLY A 157 9.48 5.22 -8.08
C GLY A 157 10.90 5.33 -8.65
N ASN A 158 11.49 4.27 -9.21
CA ASN A 158 12.84 4.34 -9.74
C ASN A 158 12.94 5.35 -10.89
N GLY A 159 13.93 6.26 -10.82
CA GLY A 159 14.11 7.33 -11.80
C GLY A 159 13.03 8.42 -11.77
N THR A 160 12.35 8.58 -10.63
CA THR A 160 11.34 9.63 -10.41
C THR A 160 11.71 10.55 -9.25
N PHE A 161 11.15 11.76 -9.24
CA PHE A 161 11.58 12.86 -8.37
C PHE A 161 10.38 13.52 -7.68
N ALA A 162 10.31 13.42 -6.36
CA ALA A 162 9.32 14.12 -5.55
C ALA A 162 9.86 15.47 -5.11
N TYR A 163 9.22 16.57 -5.55
CA TYR A 163 9.51 17.91 -5.05
C TYR A 163 8.60 18.17 -3.86
N VAL A 164 9.20 18.27 -2.68
CA VAL A 164 8.49 18.51 -1.41
C VAL A 164 8.62 19.99 -1.08
N VAL A 165 7.60 20.76 -1.45
CA VAL A 165 7.50 22.19 -1.17
C VAL A 165 6.84 22.36 0.19
N ASP A 166 7.66 22.57 1.23
CA ASP A 166 7.26 22.40 2.64
C ASP A 166 8.23 23.10 3.63
N SER A 167 8.32 22.66 4.89
CA SER A 167 9.19 23.18 5.96
C SER A 167 10.68 22.84 5.81
N GLY A 168 11.00 21.91 4.92
CA GLY A 168 12.34 21.33 4.76
C GLY A 168 12.27 19.81 4.72
N VAL A 169 13.42 19.14 4.58
CA VAL A 169 13.53 17.68 4.71
C VAL A 169 14.81 17.32 5.46
N PHE A 170 14.72 16.50 6.51
CA PHE A 170 15.87 15.94 7.21
C PHE A 170 16.49 14.79 6.42
N THR A 171 17.40 15.14 5.51
CA THR A 171 17.95 14.23 4.49
C THR A 171 18.77 13.06 5.04
N LYS A 172 19.23 13.14 6.29
CA LYS A 172 20.01 12.08 6.96
C LYS A 172 19.14 10.95 7.51
N HIS A 173 17.82 11.05 7.43
CA HIS A 173 16.93 10.00 7.92
C HIS A 173 17.14 8.69 7.15
N ASP A 174 17.21 7.58 7.88
CA ASP A 174 17.42 6.21 7.41
C ASP A 174 16.34 5.74 6.43
N GLU A 175 15.17 6.37 6.46
CA GLU A 175 14.07 6.10 5.51
C GLU A 175 14.43 6.50 4.07
N PHE A 176 15.31 7.48 3.89
CA PHE A 176 15.67 8.00 2.58
C PHE A 176 16.86 7.27 1.97
N GLY A 177 17.77 6.73 2.78
CA GLY A 177 18.91 5.94 2.30
C GLY A 177 19.77 6.69 1.27
N GLY A 178 19.94 7.99 1.44
CA GLY A 178 20.69 8.87 0.53
C GLY A 178 19.90 9.41 -0.67
N ARG A 179 18.61 9.07 -0.81
CA ARG A 179 17.75 9.55 -1.91
C ARG A 179 17.13 10.93 -1.67
N ALA A 180 17.40 11.57 -0.53
CA ALA A 180 16.87 12.90 -0.20
C ALA A 180 17.95 13.98 -0.30
N SER A 181 17.57 15.13 -0.88
CA SER A 181 18.39 16.34 -0.91
C SER A 181 17.51 17.57 -0.73
N VAL A 182 18.02 18.64 -0.12
CA VAL A 182 17.36 19.96 -0.13
C VAL A 182 18.10 20.82 -1.15
N ARG A 183 17.34 21.45 -2.05
CA ARG A 183 17.92 22.16 -3.21
C ARG A 183 17.51 23.62 -3.31
N TYR A 184 16.51 24.02 -2.53
CA TYR A 184 16.06 25.40 -2.45
C TYR A 184 15.56 25.68 -1.03
N SER A 185 15.80 26.91 -0.56
CA SER A 185 15.22 27.48 0.64
C SER A 185 15.01 28.98 0.42
N VAL A 186 13.89 29.49 0.95
CA VAL A 186 13.60 30.93 1.01
C VAL A 186 14.61 31.68 1.89
N ASP A 187 15.25 30.97 2.82
CA ASP A 187 16.48 31.39 3.47
C ASP A 187 17.64 30.50 3.00
N PRO A 188 18.46 30.94 2.03
CA PRO A 188 19.56 30.15 1.51
C PRO A 188 20.63 29.76 2.54
N SER A 189 20.66 30.42 3.70
CA SER A 189 21.58 30.10 4.80
C SER A 189 21.14 28.89 5.62
N ASP A 190 19.85 28.50 5.52
CA ASP A 190 19.27 27.39 6.25
C ASP A 190 18.50 26.43 5.34
N LEU A 191 19.04 25.23 5.18
CA LEU A 191 18.42 24.12 4.43
C LEU A 191 17.84 23.04 5.36
N SER A 192 17.92 23.23 6.68
CA SER A 192 17.49 22.22 7.65
C SER A 192 15.97 22.19 7.80
N ASP A 193 15.43 21.02 8.15
CA ASP A 193 14.04 20.92 8.60
C ASP A 193 14.01 21.07 10.12
N VAL A 194 13.36 22.12 10.60
CA VAL A 194 13.24 22.43 12.04
C VAL A 194 11.85 22.10 12.59
N GLU A 195 10.87 21.86 11.72
CA GLU A 195 9.48 21.54 12.09
C GLU A 195 9.17 20.04 11.97
N GLY A 196 9.82 19.36 11.02
CA GLY A 196 9.64 17.94 10.75
C GLY A 196 8.43 17.58 9.90
N HIS A 197 7.56 18.54 9.57
CA HIS A 197 6.41 18.32 8.71
C HIS A 197 6.83 17.85 7.31
N GLY A 198 7.78 18.53 6.67
CA GLY A 198 8.26 18.15 5.35
C GLY A 198 9.02 16.82 5.35
N THR A 199 9.74 16.48 6.42
CA THR A 199 10.32 15.14 6.62
C THR A 199 9.25 14.05 6.70
N HIS A 200 8.16 14.30 7.43
CA HIS A 200 7.05 13.36 7.57
C HIS A 200 6.36 13.09 6.23
N VAL A 201 6.04 14.16 5.51
CA VAL A 201 5.47 14.12 4.15
C VAL A 201 6.41 13.37 3.20
N ALA A 202 7.70 13.69 3.18
CA ALA A 202 8.69 13.02 2.36
C ALA A 202 8.79 11.50 2.67
N GLY A 203 8.66 11.12 3.94
CA GLY A 203 8.62 9.72 4.37
C GLY A 203 7.44 8.96 3.80
N ILE A 204 6.24 9.58 3.74
CA ILE A 204 5.04 8.97 3.15
C ILE A 204 5.20 8.82 1.62
N ILE A 205 5.87 9.77 0.96
CA ILE A 205 6.10 9.68 -0.48
C ILE A 205 7.07 8.55 -0.80
N ALA A 206 8.26 8.55 -0.19
CA ALA A 206 9.39 7.74 -0.68
C ALA A 206 10.27 7.10 0.42
N GLY A 207 9.83 7.03 1.67
CA GLY A 207 10.51 6.28 2.73
C GLY A 207 10.60 4.77 2.43
N LYS A 208 11.68 4.11 2.86
CA LYS A 208 11.84 2.65 2.66
C LYS A 208 10.73 1.84 3.34
N THR A 209 10.27 2.28 4.51
CA THR A 209 9.25 1.61 5.33
C THR A 209 7.87 2.21 5.08
N PHE A 210 7.77 3.54 5.15
CA PHE A 210 6.49 4.28 5.09
C PHE A 210 6.10 4.74 3.70
N GLY A 211 7.04 4.75 2.75
CA GLY A 211 6.85 5.32 1.43
C GLY A 211 6.05 4.46 0.48
N VAL A 212 5.25 5.12 -0.35
CA VAL A 212 4.54 4.54 -1.50
C VAL A 212 5.52 4.26 -2.65
N ALA A 213 6.29 5.28 -3.07
CA ALA A 213 7.29 5.20 -4.13
C ALA A 213 8.70 4.99 -3.55
N LYS A 214 8.95 3.79 -3.03
CA LYS A 214 10.15 3.47 -2.22
C LYS A 214 11.51 3.66 -2.91
N GLN A 215 11.56 3.88 -4.22
CA GLN A 215 12.78 4.14 -4.99
C GLN A 215 12.86 5.58 -5.54
N ALA A 216 11.86 6.44 -5.28
CA ALA A 216 11.88 7.82 -5.72
C ALA A 216 12.95 8.66 -5.00
N GLU A 217 13.47 9.67 -5.69
CA GLU A 217 14.33 10.70 -5.11
C GLU A 217 13.48 11.82 -4.51
N ILE A 218 13.88 12.34 -3.36
CA ILE A 218 13.22 13.47 -2.69
C ILE A 218 14.07 14.73 -2.89
N ILE A 219 13.41 15.79 -3.35
CA ILE A 219 13.96 17.13 -3.53
C ILE A 219 13.17 18.07 -2.61
N GLY A 220 13.76 18.41 -1.47
CA GLY A 220 13.20 19.39 -0.54
C GLY A 220 13.33 20.82 -1.07
N VAL A 221 12.23 21.55 -0.98
CA VAL A 221 12.07 22.95 -1.36
C VAL A 221 11.48 23.66 -0.14
N LYS A 222 12.33 24.28 0.67
CA LYS A 222 11.94 24.88 1.96
C LYS A 222 11.32 26.25 1.73
N VAL A 223 10.02 26.37 2.04
CA VAL A 223 9.25 27.62 1.89
C VAL A 223 8.49 28.01 3.18
N LEU A 224 8.49 27.14 4.20
CA LEU A 224 7.87 27.37 5.51
C LEU A 224 8.91 27.24 6.63
N PRO A 225 9.84 28.19 6.80
CA PRO A 225 10.99 28.01 7.68
C PRO A 225 10.64 27.69 9.13
N ASP A 226 9.57 28.29 9.66
CA ASP A 226 9.05 28.04 11.02
C ASP A 226 7.61 27.48 10.95
N GLY A 227 7.34 26.63 9.95
CA GLY A 227 6.02 26.03 9.71
C GLY A 227 4.97 27.00 9.16
N VAL A 228 5.34 28.27 9.00
CA VAL A 228 4.52 29.35 8.45
C VAL A 228 5.32 30.08 7.38
N GLY A 229 4.63 30.56 6.35
CA GLY A 229 5.22 31.36 5.27
C GLY A 229 4.15 32.15 4.52
N ILE A 230 4.58 33.12 3.75
CA ILE A 230 3.70 33.93 2.90
C ILE A 230 3.58 33.29 1.51
N ILE A 231 2.46 33.57 0.82
CA ILE A 231 2.19 32.95 -0.49
C ILE A 231 3.29 33.28 -1.53
N SER A 232 3.91 34.46 -1.47
CA SER A 232 5.01 34.81 -2.38
C SER A 232 6.23 33.89 -2.23
N ASP A 233 6.54 33.46 -1.01
CA ASP A 233 7.68 32.59 -0.71
C ASP A 233 7.38 31.16 -1.18
N VAL A 234 6.14 30.70 -0.99
CA VAL A 234 5.65 29.44 -1.56
C VAL A 234 5.70 29.47 -3.09
N LEU A 235 5.29 30.58 -3.71
CA LEU A 235 5.35 30.76 -5.16
C LEU A 235 6.78 30.81 -5.70
N ASP A 236 7.74 31.40 -4.98
CA ASP A 236 9.15 31.42 -5.38
C ASP A 236 9.76 30.02 -5.35
N GLY A 237 9.54 29.26 -4.27
CA GLY A 237 9.97 27.86 -4.21
C GLY A 237 9.26 26.97 -5.22
N PHE A 238 7.96 27.17 -5.44
CA PHE A 238 7.20 26.46 -6.47
C PHE A 238 7.74 26.75 -7.88
N GLN A 239 8.03 28.03 -8.18
CA GLN A 239 8.68 28.44 -9.42
C GLN A 239 10.03 27.75 -9.60
N TRP A 240 10.87 27.74 -8.57
CA TRP A 240 12.17 27.07 -8.62
C TRP A 240 12.02 25.58 -8.93
N ALA A 241 11.07 24.89 -8.28
CA ALA A 241 10.80 23.47 -8.53
C ALA A 241 10.38 23.22 -9.98
N VAL A 242 9.44 24.01 -10.50
CA VAL A 242 8.99 23.93 -11.90
C VAL A 242 10.16 24.15 -12.87
N GLN A 243 11.01 25.15 -12.62
CA GLN A 243 12.16 25.43 -13.47
C GLN A 243 13.19 24.29 -13.45
N ASP A 244 13.52 23.74 -12.28
CA ASP A 244 14.46 22.61 -12.17
C ASP A 244 13.95 21.37 -12.91
N ILE A 245 12.64 21.07 -12.79
CA ILE A 245 12.00 19.97 -13.52
C ILE A 245 12.14 20.14 -15.04
N VAL A 246 11.84 21.33 -15.54
CA VAL A 246 11.87 21.65 -16.98
C VAL A 246 13.29 21.61 -17.51
N LEU A 247 14.23 22.27 -16.82
CA LEU A 247 15.64 22.32 -17.21
C LEU A 247 16.28 20.94 -17.30
N LYS A 248 15.83 19.99 -16.47
CA LYS A 248 16.32 18.61 -16.47
C LYS A 248 15.50 17.66 -17.35
N GLY A 249 14.44 18.14 -18.01
CA GLY A 249 13.57 17.31 -18.85
C GLY A 249 12.83 16.22 -18.08
N ARG A 250 12.42 16.50 -16.84
CA ARG A 250 11.85 15.51 -15.89
C ARG A 250 10.34 15.63 -15.69
N GLN A 251 9.62 16.36 -16.54
CA GLN A 251 8.19 16.63 -16.39
C GLN A 251 7.36 15.35 -16.15
N ASN A 252 7.60 14.31 -16.97
CA ASN A 252 6.89 13.03 -16.87
C ASN A 252 7.40 12.08 -15.78
N ARG A 253 8.38 12.52 -14.99
CA ARG A 253 9.03 11.73 -13.93
C ARG A 253 9.05 12.49 -12.60
N SER A 254 8.38 13.64 -12.52
CA SER A 254 8.40 14.49 -11.33
C SER A 254 6.99 14.84 -10.90
N VAL A 255 6.81 14.99 -9.59
CA VAL A 255 5.56 15.42 -8.97
C VAL A 255 5.91 16.45 -7.91
N ILE A 256 5.15 17.54 -7.85
CA ILE A 256 5.26 18.54 -6.78
C ILE A 256 4.19 18.22 -5.74
N ASN A 257 4.61 17.93 -4.51
CA ASN A 257 3.71 17.79 -3.38
C ASN A 257 3.59 19.11 -2.63
N LEU A 258 2.37 19.63 -2.50
CA LEU A 258 2.03 20.83 -1.74
C LEU A 258 1.10 20.43 -0.59
N SER A 259 1.71 20.05 0.53
CA SER A 259 1.02 19.79 1.79
C SER A 259 0.79 21.08 2.59
N ILE A 260 0.42 22.14 1.86
CA ILE A 260 0.26 23.52 2.34
C ILE A 260 -1.15 23.98 1.96
N ALA A 261 -1.79 24.75 2.84
CA ALA A 261 -3.06 25.40 2.57
C ALA A 261 -3.00 26.88 2.93
N SER A 262 -3.74 27.69 2.19
CA SER A 262 -3.90 29.12 2.40
C SER A 262 -5.34 29.54 2.09
N PRO A 263 -5.83 30.70 2.58
CA PRO A 263 -7.04 31.30 2.03
C PRO A 263 -6.94 31.46 0.50
N PHE A 264 -8.08 31.52 -0.19
CA PHE A 264 -8.15 31.62 -1.64
C PHE A 264 -7.17 32.66 -2.22
N SER A 265 -6.35 32.20 -3.16
CA SER A 265 -5.38 33.01 -3.90
C SER A 265 -5.39 32.65 -5.37
N ILE A 266 -5.90 33.58 -6.19
CA ILE A 266 -5.92 33.42 -7.65
C ILE A 266 -4.51 33.26 -8.24
N ALA A 267 -3.50 33.91 -7.64
CA ALA A 267 -2.12 33.80 -8.09
C ALA A 267 -1.57 32.38 -7.85
N PHE A 268 -1.87 31.80 -6.68
CA PHE A 268 -1.41 30.46 -6.35
C PHE A 268 -2.08 29.40 -7.25
N ASN A 269 -3.40 29.52 -7.45
CA ASN A 269 -4.11 28.60 -8.33
C ASN A 269 -3.58 28.67 -9.77
N ARG A 270 -3.43 29.88 -10.33
CA ARG A 270 -2.89 30.06 -11.68
C ARG A 270 -1.46 29.53 -11.84
N ALA A 271 -0.63 29.60 -10.80
CA ALA A 271 0.71 29.03 -10.84
C ALA A 271 0.66 27.50 -10.94
N VAL A 272 -0.21 26.85 -10.15
CA VAL A 272 -0.42 25.40 -10.21
C VAL A 272 -0.98 24.97 -11.57
N ASP A 273 -1.98 25.69 -12.08
CA ASP A 273 -2.56 25.43 -13.40
C ASP A 273 -1.51 25.60 -14.52
N ALA A 274 -0.68 26.64 -14.44
CA ALA A 274 0.39 26.87 -15.41
C ALA A 274 1.45 25.76 -15.39
N ALA A 275 1.81 25.23 -14.22
CA ALA A 275 2.74 24.11 -14.12
C ALA A 275 2.16 22.82 -14.74
N PHE A 276 0.86 22.60 -14.59
CA PHE A 276 0.18 21.46 -15.21
C PHE A 276 0.21 21.53 -16.74
N GLU A 277 -0.01 22.71 -17.32
CA GLU A 277 0.13 22.94 -18.78
C GLU A 277 1.56 22.69 -19.28
N MET A 278 2.57 22.83 -18.41
CA MET A 278 3.95 22.45 -18.70
C MET A 278 4.23 20.95 -18.54
N GLY A 279 3.20 20.14 -18.21
CA GLY A 279 3.30 18.71 -18.01
C GLY A 279 3.73 18.29 -16.60
N ILE A 280 3.61 19.17 -15.60
CA ILE A 280 4.04 18.91 -14.23
C ILE A 280 2.82 18.77 -13.32
N LEU A 281 2.65 17.58 -12.74
CA LEU A 281 1.55 17.32 -11.82
C LEU A 281 1.85 17.87 -10.43
N SER A 282 0.93 18.66 -9.89
CA SER A 282 0.93 19.07 -8.48
C SER A 282 -0.14 18.32 -7.70
N VAL A 283 0.26 17.67 -6.61
CA VAL A 283 -0.64 16.99 -5.68
C VAL A 283 -0.77 17.83 -4.43
N VAL A 284 -2.00 18.18 -4.06
CA VAL A 284 -2.28 19.21 -3.07
C VAL A 284 -3.19 18.71 -1.95
N ALA A 285 -2.92 19.16 -0.73
CA ALA A 285 -3.77 18.91 0.42
C ALA A 285 -5.11 19.67 0.29
N ALA A 286 -6.23 19.03 0.63
CA ALA A 286 -7.53 19.70 0.60
C ALA A 286 -7.65 20.83 1.66
N GLY A 287 -6.93 20.69 2.78
CA GLY A 287 -6.93 21.60 3.92
C GLY A 287 -7.68 21.02 5.12
N ASN A 288 -7.37 21.54 6.31
CA ASN A 288 -7.73 20.93 7.61
C ASN A 288 -8.75 21.75 8.41
N ALA A 289 -9.66 22.47 7.75
CA ALA A 289 -10.60 23.40 8.39
C ALA A 289 -12.06 22.91 8.41
N GLY A 290 -12.35 21.72 7.88
CA GLY A 290 -13.72 21.19 7.80
C GLY A 290 -14.65 22.12 7.02
N MET A 291 -14.15 22.72 5.94
CA MET A 291 -14.88 23.72 5.15
C MET A 291 -14.81 23.44 3.65
N GLU A 292 -15.56 24.21 2.87
CA GLU A 292 -15.55 24.11 1.41
C GLU A 292 -14.15 24.42 0.82
N ALA A 293 -13.61 23.47 0.06
CA ALA A 293 -12.29 23.52 -0.54
C ALA A 293 -12.11 24.72 -1.49
N ARG A 294 -13.16 25.13 -2.24
CA ARG A 294 -13.13 26.35 -3.08
C ARG A 294 -12.68 27.64 -2.40
N LYS A 295 -12.78 27.72 -1.07
CA LYS A 295 -12.38 28.91 -0.29
C LYS A 295 -10.87 28.94 0.02
N MET A 296 -10.14 27.91 -0.39
CA MET A 296 -8.74 27.68 -0.04
C MET A 296 -7.91 27.46 -1.30
N SER A 297 -6.61 27.74 -1.20
CA SER A 297 -5.62 27.50 -2.25
C SER A 297 -4.45 26.68 -1.68
N PRO A 298 -3.83 25.80 -2.49
CA PRO A 298 -4.03 25.61 -3.92
C PRO A 298 -5.11 24.58 -4.30
N VAL A 299 -5.86 24.03 -3.34
CA VAL A 299 -6.91 23.02 -3.59
C VAL A 299 -7.95 23.45 -4.63
N SER A 300 -8.25 24.74 -4.75
CA SER A 300 -9.19 25.28 -5.73
C SER A 300 -8.61 25.58 -7.12
N ALA A 301 -7.34 25.23 -7.36
CA ALA A 301 -6.75 25.27 -8.71
C ALA A 301 -7.42 24.19 -9.59
N ALA A 302 -7.74 24.54 -10.83
CA ALA A 302 -8.53 23.67 -11.70
C ALA A 302 -7.77 22.38 -12.06
N GLU A 303 -6.45 22.47 -12.20
CA GLU A 303 -5.61 21.36 -12.64
C GLU A 303 -4.85 20.64 -11.52
N ALA A 304 -5.01 21.08 -10.26
CA ALA A 304 -4.45 20.38 -9.11
C ALA A 304 -5.05 18.98 -8.94
N LEU A 305 -4.25 18.03 -8.43
CA LEU A 305 -4.76 16.78 -7.89
C LEU A 305 -4.96 16.92 -6.38
N ALA A 306 -6.16 17.32 -5.99
CA ALA A 306 -6.56 17.61 -4.63
C ALA A 306 -6.98 16.36 -3.85
N VAL A 307 -6.44 16.24 -2.62
CA VAL A 307 -6.58 15.03 -1.81
C VAL A 307 -7.23 15.32 -0.45
N GLY A 308 -8.36 14.67 -0.21
CA GLY A 308 -9.07 14.67 1.08
C GLY A 308 -8.59 13.58 2.02
N ALA A 309 -8.91 13.72 3.31
CA ALA A 309 -8.42 12.85 4.37
C ALA A 309 -9.50 11.92 4.94
N ILE A 310 -9.18 10.63 4.93
CA ILE A 310 -9.97 9.56 5.56
C ILE A 310 -9.19 8.85 6.68
N ASN A 311 -9.91 8.22 7.60
CA ASN A 311 -9.35 7.34 8.65
C ASN A 311 -9.27 5.86 8.21
N SER A 312 -8.85 4.98 9.12
CA SER A 312 -8.67 3.54 8.87
C SER A 312 -9.94 2.82 8.46
N GLU A 313 -11.11 3.33 8.84
CA GLU A 313 -12.44 2.82 8.50
C GLU A 313 -12.97 3.38 7.18
N TRP A 314 -12.14 4.16 6.48
CA TRP A 314 -12.43 4.94 5.27
C TRP A 314 -13.54 5.97 5.47
N THR A 315 -13.65 6.51 6.68
CA THR A 315 -14.58 7.60 7.01
C THR A 315 -13.88 8.94 6.83
N GLN A 316 -14.55 9.92 6.24
CA GLN A 316 -13.99 11.27 6.11
C GLN A 316 -13.65 11.82 7.49
N THR A 317 -12.45 12.41 7.62
CA THR A 317 -12.08 13.10 8.85
C THR A 317 -12.78 14.46 8.96
N ILE A 318 -13.20 14.83 10.17
CA ILE A 318 -13.95 16.08 10.42
C ILE A 318 -13.18 17.34 10.02
N PHE A 319 -11.85 17.29 10.05
CA PHE A 319 -11.02 18.42 9.64
C PHE A 319 -10.84 18.51 8.12
N SER A 320 -11.08 17.43 7.36
CA SER A 320 -10.86 17.48 5.92
C SER A 320 -11.81 18.48 5.28
N ASN A 321 -11.25 19.42 4.53
CA ASN A 321 -12.05 20.22 3.61
C ASN A 321 -12.74 19.31 2.58
N PHE A 322 -13.84 19.81 2.04
CA PHE A 322 -14.78 19.04 1.23
C PHE A 322 -15.30 19.85 0.04
N GLY A 323 -16.00 19.20 -0.87
CA GLY A 323 -16.59 19.79 -2.07
C GLY A 323 -16.00 19.21 -3.36
N PRO A 324 -16.49 19.70 -4.52
CA PRO A 324 -16.15 19.13 -5.82
C PRO A 324 -14.71 19.42 -6.26
N GLU A 325 -14.02 20.34 -5.58
CA GLU A 325 -12.61 20.62 -5.84
C GLU A 325 -11.68 19.51 -5.31
N VAL A 326 -12.14 18.64 -4.39
CA VAL A 326 -11.39 17.45 -3.98
C VAL A 326 -11.55 16.36 -5.02
N ASN A 327 -10.46 15.74 -5.50
CA ASN A 327 -10.58 14.72 -6.55
C ASN A 327 -10.58 13.29 -6.00
N ILE A 328 -9.85 13.05 -4.91
CA ILE A 328 -9.64 11.70 -4.36
C ILE A 328 -9.41 11.75 -2.85
N GLN A 329 -9.75 10.66 -2.16
CA GLN A 329 -9.54 10.48 -0.72
C GLN A 329 -8.32 9.59 -0.50
N ALA A 330 -7.50 9.92 0.50
CA ALA A 330 -6.38 9.09 0.91
C ALA A 330 -6.19 9.10 2.44
N PRO A 331 -5.48 8.09 2.99
CA PRO A 331 -5.17 8.01 4.41
C PRO A 331 -4.58 9.30 4.98
N GLY A 332 -5.24 9.88 6.00
CA GLY A 332 -4.83 11.16 6.58
C GLY A 332 -4.98 11.27 8.10
N TYR A 333 -5.38 10.20 8.80
CA TYR A 333 -5.59 10.22 10.24
C TYR A 333 -4.72 9.18 10.96
N HIS A 334 -3.91 9.60 11.91
CA HIS A 334 -2.91 8.73 12.57
C HIS A 334 -1.99 8.03 11.55
N ILE A 335 -1.30 8.84 10.74
CA ILE A 335 -0.31 8.35 9.78
C ILE A 335 1.07 8.40 10.43
N GLU A 336 1.67 7.23 10.62
CA GLU A 336 3.06 7.10 11.04
C GLU A 336 4.01 7.30 9.84
N SER A 337 5.05 8.10 10.03
CA SER A 337 6.12 8.32 9.04
C SER A 337 7.41 8.78 9.71
N ALA A 338 8.46 8.99 8.90
CA ALA A 338 9.74 9.58 9.30
C ALA A 338 9.55 10.93 10.00
N TYR A 339 10.44 11.27 10.92
CA TYR A 339 10.41 12.56 11.61
C TYR A 339 11.83 13.05 11.94
N ILE A 340 11.93 14.25 12.48
CA ILE A 340 13.21 14.87 12.86
C ILE A 340 13.66 14.42 14.25
N GLY A 341 14.91 14.72 14.60
CA GLY A 341 15.51 14.47 15.92
C GLY A 341 16.61 13.41 15.89
N THR A 342 16.33 12.24 15.32
CA THR A 342 17.33 11.18 15.08
C THR A 342 17.19 10.63 13.67
N GLU A 343 18.18 9.87 13.19
CA GLU A 343 18.17 9.26 11.85
C GLU A 343 17.06 8.21 11.67
N ASN A 344 16.39 7.79 12.74
CA ASN A 344 15.33 6.79 12.73
C ASN A 344 14.04 7.24 13.47
N ALA A 345 13.92 8.53 13.78
CA ALA A 345 12.76 9.05 14.49
C ALA A 345 11.48 8.89 13.66
N THR A 346 10.40 8.47 14.31
CA THR A 346 9.07 8.43 13.68
C THR A 346 8.10 9.30 14.45
N ASN A 347 7.03 9.73 13.78
CA ASN A 347 5.93 10.43 14.40
C ASN A 347 4.60 10.07 13.74
N THR A 348 3.52 10.17 14.50
CA THR A 348 2.16 9.93 14.03
C THR A 348 1.42 11.27 13.91
N MET A 349 1.08 11.65 12.69
CA MET A 349 0.44 12.92 12.39
C MET A 349 -0.90 12.72 11.68
N SER A 350 -1.75 13.74 11.74
CA SER A 350 -3.06 13.75 11.08
C SER A 350 -3.25 15.04 10.29
N GLY A 351 -3.78 14.93 9.08
CA GLY A 351 -4.05 16.04 8.19
C GLY A 351 -4.21 15.58 6.74
N THR A 352 -4.84 16.40 5.91
CA THR A 352 -4.78 16.25 4.44
C THR A 352 -3.35 16.39 3.92
N SER A 353 -2.45 17.00 4.70
CA SER A 353 -1.00 17.00 4.51
C SER A 353 -0.38 15.61 4.56
N MET A 354 -1.00 14.64 5.23
CA MET A 354 -0.57 13.24 5.20
C MET A 354 -1.29 12.47 4.09
N SER A 355 -2.47 12.90 3.66
CA SER A 355 -3.19 12.32 2.52
C SER A 355 -2.53 12.64 1.16
N ALA A 356 -2.19 13.90 0.92
CA ALA A 356 -1.54 14.35 -0.32
C ALA A 356 -0.28 13.53 -0.70
N PRO A 357 0.69 13.28 0.21
CA PRO A 357 1.90 12.53 -0.13
C PRO A 357 1.66 11.06 -0.48
N HIS A 358 0.58 10.44 0.02
CA HIS A 358 0.20 9.09 -0.44
C HIS A 358 -0.09 9.10 -1.95
N VAL A 359 -0.83 10.10 -2.43
CA VAL A 359 -1.20 10.25 -3.84
C VAL A 359 -0.03 10.75 -4.68
N ALA A 360 0.82 11.64 -4.13
CA ALA A 360 2.08 12.03 -4.79
C ALA A 360 3.00 10.82 -4.99
N GLY A 361 3.10 9.96 -3.98
CA GLY A 361 3.80 8.68 -4.10
C GLY A 361 3.17 7.74 -5.12
N LEU A 362 1.83 7.67 -5.23
CA LEU A 362 1.18 6.89 -6.29
C LEU A 362 1.50 7.44 -7.68
N ALA A 363 1.52 8.76 -7.84
CA ALA A 363 1.88 9.39 -9.10
C ALA A 363 3.31 9.01 -9.53
N LEU A 364 4.28 9.05 -8.62
CA LEU A 364 5.66 8.63 -8.89
C LEU A 364 5.78 7.11 -9.12
N TYR A 365 5.02 6.31 -8.37
CA TYR A 365 4.92 4.87 -8.55
C TYR A 365 4.44 4.51 -9.97
N LEU A 366 3.35 5.13 -10.42
CA LEU A 366 2.79 4.90 -11.76
C LEU A 366 3.68 5.50 -12.86
N ALA A 367 4.25 6.68 -12.66
CA ALA A 367 5.20 7.25 -13.62
C ALA A 367 6.45 6.39 -13.83
N ALA A 368 6.86 5.59 -12.84
CA ALA A 368 7.94 4.62 -12.97
C ALA A 368 7.53 3.39 -13.78
N LEU A 369 6.32 2.86 -13.52
CA LEU A 369 5.83 1.58 -14.06
C LEU A 369 5.12 1.68 -15.40
N GLU A 370 4.43 2.78 -15.61
CA GLU A 370 3.60 3.04 -16.77
C GLU A 370 4.25 4.16 -17.61
N ASN A 371 4.17 4.05 -18.93
CA ASN A 371 4.73 5.03 -19.84
C ASN A 371 3.74 6.18 -20.10
N THR A 372 3.29 6.86 -19.04
CA THR A 372 2.40 8.03 -19.13
C THR A 372 3.13 9.18 -19.83
N LYS A 373 2.48 9.82 -20.80
CA LYS A 373 3.13 10.81 -21.67
C LYS A 373 3.14 12.23 -21.11
N ASN A 374 2.28 12.53 -20.12
CA ASN A 374 2.13 13.85 -19.52
C ASN A 374 1.39 13.79 -18.17
N ALA A 375 1.31 14.93 -17.47
CA ALA A 375 0.62 15.07 -16.18
C ALA A 375 -0.87 14.70 -16.24
N LYS A 376 -1.56 15.00 -17.35
CA LYS A 376 -2.99 14.68 -17.50
C LYS A 376 -3.23 13.18 -17.55
N GLU A 377 -2.48 12.45 -18.39
CA GLU A 377 -2.57 10.99 -18.44
C GLU A 377 -2.25 10.35 -17.09
N LEU A 378 -1.26 10.87 -16.37
CA LEU A 378 -0.92 10.40 -15.03
C LEU A 378 -2.04 10.66 -14.01
N ARG A 379 -2.61 11.87 -13.99
CA ARG A 379 -3.75 12.22 -13.14
C ARG A 379 -4.95 11.33 -13.42
N ASP A 380 -5.34 11.22 -14.68
CA ASP A 380 -6.50 10.43 -15.10
C ASP A 380 -6.30 8.96 -14.73
N ARG A 381 -5.08 8.43 -14.86
CA ARG A 381 -4.74 7.07 -14.47
C ARG A 381 -4.86 6.82 -12.96
N ILE A 382 -4.42 7.75 -12.12
CA ILE A 382 -4.59 7.66 -10.66
C ILE A 382 -6.07 7.62 -10.31
N LEU A 383 -6.89 8.48 -10.93
CA LEU A 383 -8.32 8.53 -10.69
C LEU A 383 -9.04 7.26 -11.18
N GLU A 384 -8.64 6.72 -12.33
CA GLU A 384 -9.16 5.45 -12.87
C GLU A 384 -8.93 4.28 -11.91
N LEU A 385 -7.77 4.23 -11.25
CA LEU A 385 -7.42 3.16 -10.31
C LEU A 385 -8.16 3.25 -8.97
N GLY A 386 -8.72 4.42 -8.64
CA GLY A 386 -9.38 4.67 -7.37
C GLY A 386 -10.59 3.76 -7.10
N VAL A 387 -10.81 3.44 -5.84
CA VAL A 387 -11.91 2.59 -5.39
C VAL A 387 -13.15 3.46 -5.18
N GLN A 388 -14.13 3.30 -6.07
CA GLN A 388 -15.35 4.11 -6.08
C GLN A 388 -16.35 3.69 -4.99
N GLY A 389 -16.99 4.67 -4.36
CA GLY A 389 -18.18 4.46 -3.52
C GLY A 389 -17.91 3.76 -2.19
N LYS A 390 -16.68 3.76 -1.69
CA LYS A 390 -16.29 3.04 -0.46
C LYS A 390 -15.93 3.95 0.71
N ALA A 391 -15.66 5.23 0.49
CA ALA A 391 -15.51 6.18 1.58
C ALA A 391 -16.88 6.46 2.21
N LYS A 392 -16.90 6.69 3.53
CA LYS A 392 -18.08 6.91 4.36
C LYS A 392 -18.14 8.35 4.85
N GLU A 393 -19.35 8.81 5.13
CA GLU A 393 -19.62 10.12 5.74
C GLU A 393 -18.95 11.29 5.00
N LEU A 394 -18.85 11.17 3.67
CA LEU A 394 -18.37 12.28 2.85
C LEU A 394 -19.37 13.44 2.93
N THR A 395 -18.82 14.62 3.19
CA THR A 395 -19.57 15.87 3.29
C THR A 395 -19.81 16.45 1.90
N SER A 396 -21.02 16.96 1.65
CA SER A 396 -21.41 17.56 0.37
C SER A 396 -21.29 16.59 -0.82
N ASP A 397 -21.05 17.15 -2.00
CA ASP A 397 -20.75 16.53 -3.28
C ASP A 397 -19.27 16.12 -3.44
N THR A 398 -18.55 15.90 -2.32
CA THR A 398 -17.16 15.42 -2.37
C THR A 398 -17.08 14.08 -3.12
N PRO A 399 -16.21 13.95 -4.13
CA PRO A 399 -16.02 12.71 -4.87
C PRO A 399 -15.69 11.52 -3.96
N ASN A 400 -16.49 10.45 -4.08
CA ASN A 400 -16.31 9.20 -3.35
C ASN A 400 -15.37 8.25 -4.10
N LEU A 401 -14.09 8.56 -4.04
CA LEU A 401 -13.03 7.82 -4.70
C LEU A 401 -11.85 7.67 -3.73
N VAL A 402 -11.50 6.44 -3.35
CA VAL A 402 -10.35 6.17 -2.45
C VAL A 402 -9.12 5.79 -3.26
N ALA A 403 -7.98 6.41 -2.98
CA ALA A 403 -6.71 6.17 -3.66
C ALA A 403 -6.29 4.70 -3.59
N HIS A 404 -5.82 4.17 -4.72
CA HIS A 404 -5.40 2.78 -4.84
C HIS A 404 -4.27 2.61 -5.85
N ASN A 405 -3.35 1.68 -5.59
CA ASN A 405 -2.09 1.53 -6.33
C ASN A 405 -2.17 0.63 -7.57
N GLY A 406 -3.29 -0.07 -7.75
CA GLY A 406 -3.51 -0.94 -8.92
C GLY A 406 -2.69 -2.22 -8.95
N ALA A 407 -1.90 -2.54 -7.91
CA ALA A 407 -1.12 -3.78 -7.86
C ALA A 407 -2.07 -4.99 -7.79
N ARG A 408 -1.92 -5.95 -8.72
CA ARG A 408 -2.75 -7.16 -8.82
C ARG A 408 -1.95 -8.43 -8.78
#